data_AF-A0A497M1W3-F1
#
_entry.id   AF-A0A497M1W3-F1
#
_cell.length_a   1.000
_cell.length_b   1.000
_cell.length_c   1.000
_cell.angle_alpha   90.00
_cell.angle_beta   90.00
_cell.angle_gamma   90.00
#
_symmetry.space_group_name_H-M   'P 1'
#
loop_
_entity.id
_entity.type
_entity.pdbx_description
1 polymer ?
#
loop_
_entity_poly.entity_id
_entity_poly.type
_entity_poly.pdbx_seq_one_letter_code
_entity_poly.pdbx_strand_id
1 'polypeptide(L)'
;MFIKYCDKRQYIVFRNISEGNIMSRIGVISNGFHINSTIKGENFQIVVPEKAELLTKLYEQLAQNFLDILILKKLKEKQMRLCELSKSLRRELFISIDAKKLHKTIKSMIEKKIIEIHKNRNKKFYKLTGKGREIIEILQKQQYQIHEMITNVVSS
;
A
#
# COMPACT_ATOMS: atom_id res chain seq x y z
N MET A 1 -4.73 12.52 -0.39
CA MET A 1 -3.88 12.53 -1.59
C MET A 1 -4.53 11.61 -2.61
N PHE A 2 -4.96 12.15 -3.74
CA PHE A 2 -5.57 11.36 -4.81
C PHE A 2 -4.82 11.66 -6.10
N ILE A 3 -4.40 10.63 -6.82
CA ILE A 3 -3.76 10.75 -8.14
C ILE A 3 -4.79 10.29 -9.16
N LYS A 4 -5.15 11.16 -10.11
CA LYS A 4 -6.04 10.82 -11.21
C LYS A 4 -5.20 10.71 -12.48
N TYR A 5 -5.25 9.55 -13.13
CA TYR A 5 -4.52 9.27 -14.36
C TYR A 5 -5.28 9.83 -15.56
N CYS A 6 -4.63 10.70 -16.34
CA CYS A 6 -4.99 10.98 -17.73
C CYS A 6 -3.72 10.84 -18.58
N ASP A 7 -3.71 9.77 -19.38
CA ASP A 7 -2.75 9.43 -20.43
C ASP A 7 -1.24 9.30 -20.05
N LYS A 8 -0.53 8.41 -20.75
CA LYS A 8 0.74 7.76 -20.37
C LYS A 8 1.98 8.67 -20.25
N ARG A 9 1.85 9.99 -20.13
CA ARG A 9 2.99 10.93 -19.96
C ARG A 9 2.72 12.09 -19.00
N GLN A 10 1.64 12.05 -18.22
CA GLN A 10 1.27 13.15 -17.34
C GLN A 10 0.99 12.63 -15.92
N TYR A 11 1.74 13.15 -14.95
CA TYR A 11 1.53 12.90 -13.54
C TYR A 11 0.94 14.15 -12.90
N ILE A 12 -0.25 14.03 -12.31
CA ILE A 12 -0.89 15.12 -11.57
C ILE A 12 -0.89 14.75 -10.09
N VAL A 13 -0.15 15.50 -9.27
CA VAL A 13 -0.09 15.33 -7.82
C VAL A 13 -0.95 16.41 -7.17
N PHE A 14 -2.05 16.00 -6.53
CA PHE A 14 -2.93 16.89 -5.77
C PHE A 14 -2.56 16.87 -4.28
N ARG A 15 -2.19 18.04 -3.74
CA ARG A 15 -2.09 18.26 -2.29
C ARG A 15 -3.28 19.15 -1.89
N ASN A 16 -4.24 18.58 -1.16
CA ASN A 16 -5.26 19.39 -0.50
C ASN A 16 -4.65 19.94 0.79
N ILE A 17 -4.36 21.24 0.81
CA ILE A 17 -4.18 21.99 2.05
C ILE A 17 -5.45 22.82 2.19
N SER A 18 -6.32 22.42 3.12
CA SER A 18 -7.58 23.11 3.38
C SER A 18 -7.34 24.21 4.40
N GLU A 19 -6.98 25.40 3.93
CA GLU A 19 -7.27 26.64 4.63
C GLU A 19 -7.73 27.67 3.59
N GLY A 20 -8.95 28.19 3.78
CA GLY A 20 -9.40 29.45 3.16
C GLY A 20 -9.44 29.51 1.64
N ASN A 21 -10.51 28.97 1.04
CA ASN A 21 -11.22 29.56 -0.11
C ASN A 21 -10.40 30.24 -1.24
N ILE A 22 -9.37 29.59 -1.77
CA ILE A 22 -8.73 29.97 -3.04
C ILE A 22 -8.50 28.70 -3.86
N MET A 23 -9.15 28.61 -5.03
CA MET A 23 -8.88 27.55 -6.00
C MET A 23 -7.48 27.74 -6.59
N SER A 24 -6.48 27.11 -5.99
CA SER A 24 -5.11 27.07 -6.51
C SER A 24 -5.04 26.09 -7.69
N ARG A 25 -4.99 26.61 -8.92
CA ARG A 25 -4.70 25.80 -10.12
C ARG A 25 -3.19 25.64 -10.26
N ILE A 26 -2.68 24.42 -10.06
CA ILE A 26 -1.28 24.06 -10.31
C ILE A 26 -1.17 23.57 -11.76
N GLY A 27 -0.35 24.23 -12.57
CA GLY A 27 0.01 23.78 -13.92
C GLY A 27 1.29 22.95 -13.90
N VAL A 28 1.32 21.84 -14.65
CA VAL A 28 2.52 21.03 -14.88
C VAL A 28 3.11 21.39 -16.25
N ILE A 29 4.41 21.69 -16.30
CA ILE A 29 5.13 21.89 -17.56
C ILE A 29 5.54 20.53 -18.11
N SER A 30 5.02 20.20 -19.28
CA SER A 30 5.49 19.11 -20.14
C SER A 30 6.30 19.72 -21.28
N ASN A 31 7.39 19.06 -21.69
CA ASN A 31 8.28 19.50 -22.77
C ASN A 31 7.48 19.96 -23.99
N GLY A 32 7.39 21.29 -24.18
CA GLY A 32 6.77 21.93 -25.35
C GLY A 32 5.69 22.98 -25.10
N PHE A 33 5.18 23.18 -23.89
CA PHE A 33 4.18 24.23 -23.63
C PHE A 33 4.70 25.32 -22.67
N HIS A 34 4.99 26.50 -23.25
CA HIS A 34 5.13 27.74 -22.49
C HIS A 34 3.75 28.21 -22.03
N ILE A 35 3.48 28.12 -20.73
CA ILE A 35 2.40 28.90 -20.11
C ILE A 35 3.07 30.03 -19.35
N ASN A 36 3.02 31.23 -19.91
CA ASN A 36 3.41 32.45 -19.21
C ASN A 36 2.37 32.72 -18.12
N SER A 37 2.75 32.52 -16.87
CA SER A 37 2.06 33.18 -15.76
C SER A 37 3.04 33.47 -14.63
N THR A 38 3.27 34.77 -14.45
CA THR A 38 4.01 35.40 -13.37
C THR A 38 3.31 35.13 -12.05
N ILE A 39 3.90 34.31 -11.17
CA ILE A 39 3.49 34.25 -9.76
C ILE A 39 4.76 34.33 -8.91
N LYS A 40 4.91 35.47 -8.23
CA LYS A 40 5.98 35.75 -7.30
C LYS A 40 5.86 34.85 -6.08
N GLY A 41 6.96 34.21 -5.72
CA GLY A 41 7.26 33.76 -4.36
C GLY A 41 6.53 32.50 -3.93
N GLU A 42 7.10 31.34 -4.26
CA GLU A 42 7.10 30.16 -3.39
C GLU A 42 8.13 29.15 -3.92
N ASN A 43 8.93 28.54 -3.04
CA ASN A 43 10.02 27.62 -3.39
C ASN A 43 9.46 26.31 -3.95
N PHE A 44 9.35 26.20 -5.28
CA PHE A 44 9.01 24.94 -5.93
C PHE A 44 10.21 23.97 -5.89
N GLN A 45 10.04 22.82 -5.23
CA GLN A 45 10.97 21.70 -5.42
C GLN A 45 10.63 20.98 -6.72
N ILE A 46 11.49 21.13 -7.73
CA ILE A 46 11.46 20.33 -8.96
C ILE A 46 11.90 18.92 -8.60
N VAL A 47 10.95 18.01 -8.41
CA VAL A 47 11.26 16.57 -8.27
C VAL A 47 11.55 16.02 -9.66
N VAL A 48 12.81 15.63 -9.89
CA VAL A 48 13.24 14.98 -11.14
C VAL A 48 12.33 13.78 -11.43
N PRO A 49 11.75 13.62 -12.64
CA PRO A 49 10.75 12.60 -12.95
C PRO A 49 11.15 11.16 -12.57
N GLU A 50 12.42 10.81 -12.72
CA GLU A 50 12.98 9.49 -12.35
C GLU A 50 12.90 9.21 -10.84
N LYS A 51 13.13 10.25 -10.02
CA LYS A 51 13.01 10.14 -8.55
C LYS A 51 11.55 9.96 -8.14
N ALA A 52 10.62 10.59 -8.85
CA ALA A 52 9.19 10.44 -8.60
C ALA A 52 8.68 9.03 -8.93
N GLU A 53 9.16 8.43 -10.03
CA GLU A 53 8.81 7.06 -10.41
C GLU A 53 9.34 6.04 -9.39
N LEU A 54 10.61 6.17 -8.98
CA LEU A 54 11.21 5.32 -7.96
C LEU A 54 10.42 5.39 -6.63
N LEU A 55 10.11 6.61 -6.19
CA LEU A 55 9.36 6.83 -4.96
C LEU A 55 7.98 6.18 -5.02
N THR A 56 7.30 6.29 -6.16
CA THR A 56 5.98 5.67 -6.38
C THR A 56 6.07 4.15 -6.29
N LYS A 57 7.07 3.52 -6.92
CA LYS A 57 7.29 2.07 -6.85
C LYS A 57 7.55 1.61 -5.41
N LEU A 58 8.35 2.36 -4.65
CA LEU A 58 8.61 2.05 -3.24
C LEU A 58 7.34 2.13 -2.40
N TYR A 59 6.50 3.16 -2.59
CA TYR A 59 5.22 3.27 -1.89
C TYR A 59 4.27 2.13 -2.22
N GLU A 60 4.18 1.74 -3.49
CA GLU A 60 3.34 0.61 -3.92
C GLU A 60 3.81 -0.71 -3.32
N GLN A 61 5.12 -0.95 -3.32
CA GLN A 61 5.73 -2.13 -2.68
C GLN A 61 5.48 -2.15 -1.17
N LEU A 62 5.65 -1.02 -0.49
CA LEU A 62 5.41 -0.90 0.95
C LEU A 62 3.93 -1.19 1.27
N ALA A 63 3.00 -0.58 0.52
CA ALA A 63 1.58 -0.81 0.68
C ALA A 63 1.19 -2.27 0.40
N GLN A 64 1.85 -2.92 -0.56
CA GLN A 64 1.62 -4.34 -0.86
C GLN A 64 2.14 -5.24 0.25
N ASN A 65 3.37 -5.01 0.74
CA ASN A 65 3.96 -5.77 1.84
C ASN A 65 3.11 -5.66 3.11
N PHE A 66 2.60 -4.46 3.41
CA PHE A 66 1.71 -4.24 4.54
C PHE A 66 0.42 -5.05 4.41
N LEU A 67 -0.21 -5.05 3.23
CA LEU A 67 -1.39 -5.86 2.97
C LEU A 67 -1.12 -7.36 3.10
N ASP A 68 0.01 -7.84 2.57
CA ASP A 68 0.42 -9.25 2.65
C ASP A 68 0.57 -9.68 4.11
N ILE A 69 1.27 -8.89 4.93
CA ILE A 69 1.48 -9.16 6.37
C ILE A 69 0.14 -9.26 7.11
N LEU A 70 -0.80 -8.35 6.85
CA LEU A 70 -2.10 -8.37 7.51
C LEU A 70 -2.94 -9.58 7.11
N ILE A 71 -2.91 -9.97 5.84
CA ILE A 71 -3.56 -11.19 5.38
C ILE A 71 -2.97 -12.40 6.09
N LEU A 72 -1.63 -12.50 6.16
CA LEU A 72 -0.95 -13.59 6.87
C LEU A 72 -1.35 -13.65 8.34
N LYS A 73 -1.36 -12.50 9.03
CA LYS A 73 -1.75 -12.39 10.44
C LYS A 73 -3.19 -12.91 10.65
N LYS A 74 -4.13 -12.49 9.81
CA LYS A 74 -5.53 -12.98 9.89
C LYS A 74 -5.67 -14.46 9.62
N LEU A 75 -4.96 -14.99 8.63
CA LEU A 75 -5.05 -16.42 8.29
C LEU A 75 -4.27 -17.32 9.26
N LYS A 76 -3.35 -16.76 10.04
CA LYS A 76 -2.71 -17.45 11.17
C LYS A 76 -3.72 -17.76 12.29
N GLU A 77 -4.61 -16.81 12.58
CA GLU A 77 -5.64 -16.97 13.62
C GLU A 77 -6.67 -18.05 13.24
N LYS A 78 -7.17 -18.01 11.99
CA LYS A 78 -8.14 -18.99 11.49
C LYS A 78 -8.22 -18.96 9.96
N GLN A 79 -8.69 -20.07 9.39
CA GLN A 79 -9.12 -20.07 7.99
C GLN A 79 -10.35 -19.18 7.79
N MET A 80 -10.39 -18.44 6.69
CA MET A 80 -11.47 -17.47 6.42
C MET A 80 -11.95 -17.55 4.97
N ARG A 81 -13.21 -17.23 4.73
CA ARG A 81 -13.69 -16.89 3.38
C ARG A 81 -13.14 -15.52 2.97
N LEU A 82 -13.07 -15.25 1.67
CA LEU A 82 -12.59 -13.95 1.19
C LEU A 82 -13.43 -12.77 1.70
N CYS A 83 -14.74 -12.93 1.78
CA CYS A 83 -15.64 -11.90 2.32
C CYS A 83 -15.43 -11.68 3.83
N GLU A 84 -15.09 -12.73 4.59
CA GLU A 84 -14.77 -12.63 6.01
C GLU A 84 -13.42 -11.97 6.22
N LEU A 85 -12.42 -12.34 5.41
CA LEU A 85 -11.10 -11.73 5.41
C LEU A 85 -11.19 -10.23 5.08
N SER A 86 -11.93 -9.86 4.04
CA SER A 86 -12.16 -8.45 3.68
C SER A 86 -12.81 -7.65 4.82
N LYS A 87 -13.84 -8.21 5.47
CA LYS A 87 -14.48 -7.60 6.64
C LYS A 87 -13.51 -7.48 7.82
N SER A 88 -12.72 -8.51 8.07
CA SER A 88 -11.73 -8.55 9.16
C SER A 88 -10.65 -7.48 8.96
N LEU A 89 -10.10 -7.39 7.75
CA LEU A 89 -9.10 -6.39 7.41
C LEU A 89 -9.66 -4.97 7.49
N ARG A 90 -10.90 -4.72 7.02
CA ARG A 90 -11.56 -3.41 7.14
C ARG A 90 -11.81 -2.99 8.59
N ARG A 91 -11.92 -3.93 9.54
CA ARG A 91 -12.08 -3.60 10.97
C ARG A 91 -10.77 -3.23 11.64
N GLU A 92 -9.66 -3.87 11.23
CA GLU A 92 -8.33 -3.56 11.79
C GLU A 92 -7.67 -2.37 11.11
N LEU A 93 -8.01 -2.13 9.84
CA LEU A 93 -7.55 -0.97 9.09
C LEU A 93 -8.60 0.13 9.13
N PHE A 94 -8.20 1.32 9.58
CA PHE A 94 -8.96 2.55 9.32
C PHE A 94 -8.99 2.95 7.82
N ILE A 95 -8.61 2.03 6.93
CA ILE A 95 -8.45 2.23 5.48
C ILE A 95 -9.24 1.15 4.75
N SER A 96 -10.00 1.57 3.73
CA SER A 96 -10.70 0.64 2.84
C SER A 96 -9.73 -0.03 1.88
N ILE A 97 -9.67 -1.37 1.88
CA ILE A 97 -8.94 -2.13 0.87
C ILE A 97 -9.86 -2.34 -0.35
N ASP A 98 -9.39 -1.96 -1.53
CA ASP A 98 -10.04 -2.30 -2.79
C ASP A 98 -10.19 -3.83 -2.92
N ALA A 99 -11.43 -4.30 -3.11
CA ALA A 99 -11.74 -5.71 -3.27
C ALA A 99 -10.96 -6.34 -4.44
N LYS A 100 -10.79 -5.64 -5.57
CA LYS A 100 -10.00 -6.12 -6.71
C LYS A 100 -8.55 -6.32 -6.32
N LYS A 101 -7.97 -5.41 -5.54
CA LYS A 101 -6.60 -5.53 -5.03
C LYS A 101 -6.48 -6.74 -4.11
N LEU A 102 -7.40 -6.90 -3.15
CA LEU A 102 -7.41 -8.06 -2.26
C LEU A 102 -7.51 -9.39 -3.03
N HIS A 103 -8.38 -9.47 -4.03
CA HIS A 103 -8.50 -10.65 -4.90
C HIS A 103 -7.18 -10.98 -5.62
N LYS A 104 -6.52 -9.97 -6.22
CA LYS A 104 -5.23 -10.14 -6.89
C LYS A 104 -4.15 -10.59 -5.92
N THR A 105 -4.07 -9.99 -4.74
CA THR A 105 -3.12 -10.36 -3.70
C THR A 105 -3.31 -11.81 -3.27
N ILE A 106 -4.54 -12.23 -2.96
CA ILE A 106 -4.83 -13.62 -2.59
C ILE A 106 -4.45 -14.60 -3.70
N LYS A 107 -4.77 -14.28 -4.96
CA LYS A 107 -4.36 -15.10 -6.10
C LYS A 107 -2.83 -15.25 -6.17
N SER A 108 -2.09 -14.15 -6.04
CA SER A 108 -0.62 -14.16 -6.06
C SER A 108 -0.04 -14.98 -4.89
N MET A 109 -0.60 -14.87 -3.69
CA MET A 109 -0.15 -15.64 -2.54
C MET A 109 -0.40 -17.15 -2.68
N ILE A 110 -1.47 -17.54 -3.39
CA ILE A 110 -1.74 -18.95 -3.74
C ILE A 110 -0.70 -19.46 -4.75
N GLU A 111 -0.43 -18.68 -5.80
CA GLU A 111 0.60 -19.02 -6.79
C GLU A 111 1.98 -19.19 -6.14
N LYS A 112 2.30 -18.35 -5.14
CA LYS A 112 3.54 -18.44 -4.34
C LYS A 112 3.54 -19.56 -3.28
N LYS A 113 2.46 -20.35 -3.17
CA LYS A 113 2.25 -21.41 -2.19
C LYS A 113 2.33 -20.94 -0.73
N ILE A 114 1.96 -19.69 -0.47
CA ILE A 114 1.91 -19.10 0.88
C ILE A 114 0.55 -19.36 1.53
N ILE A 115 -0.50 -19.33 0.72
CA ILE A 115 -1.89 -19.60 1.10
C ILE A 115 -2.40 -20.74 0.23
N GLU A 116 -3.30 -21.57 0.77
CA GLU A 116 -4.03 -22.57 -0.02
C GLU A 116 -5.54 -22.42 0.14
N ILE A 117 -6.27 -22.95 -0.86
CA ILE A 117 -7.73 -22.99 -0.85
C ILE A 117 -8.18 -24.32 -0.28
N HIS A 118 -8.94 -24.27 0.81
CA HIS A 118 -9.67 -25.39 1.37
C HIS A 118 -11.16 -25.27 0.99
N LYS A 119 -11.74 -26.33 0.39
CA LYS A 119 -13.16 -26.35 0.06
C LYS A 119 -13.93 -27.10 1.16
N ASN A 120 -14.96 -26.46 1.72
CA ASN A 120 -15.87 -27.10 2.67
C ASN A 120 -17.31 -26.72 2.29
N ARG A 121 -18.20 -27.71 2.08
CA ARG A 121 -19.62 -27.52 1.74
C ARG A 121 -19.84 -26.46 0.63
N ASN A 122 -19.13 -26.61 -0.49
CA ASN A 122 -19.12 -25.68 -1.64
C ASN A 122 -18.60 -24.26 -1.38
N LYS A 123 -18.09 -23.97 -0.18
CA LYS A 123 -17.48 -22.68 0.16
C LYS A 123 -15.96 -22.78 0.09
N LYS A 124 -15.33 -21.73 -0.45
CA LYS A 124 -13.87 -21.58 -0.50
C LYS A 124 -13.38 -20.88 0.77
N PHE A 125 -12.52 -21.54 1.51
CA PHE A 125 -11.78 -21.01 2.64
C PHE A 125 -10.31 -20.89 2.26
N TYR A 126 -9.65 -19.88 2.80
CA TYR A 126 -8.23 -19.63 2.62
C TYR A 126 -7.54 -19.90 3.95
N LYS A 127 -6.40 -20.59 3.92
CA LYS A 127 -5.57 -20.85 5.09
C LYS A 127 -4.09 -20.82 4.73
N LEU A 128 -3.24 -20.61 5.72
CA LEU A 128 -1.78 -20.67 5.53
C LEU A 128 -1.33 -22.10 5.19
N THR A 129 -0.38 -22.20 4.26
CA THR A 129 0.43 -23.41 4.06
C THR A 129 1.52 -23.49 5.13
N GLY A 130 2.30 -24.59 5.17
CA GLY A 130 3.50 -24.67 6.01
C GLY A 130 4.48 -23.51 5.75
N LYS A 131 4.76 -23.22 4.47
CA LYS A 131 5.56 -22.08 4.04
C LYS A 131 4.98 -20.75 4.54
N GLY A 132 3.66 -20.56 4.46
CA GLY A 132 3.02 -19.34 4.96
C GLY A 132 3.15 -19.17 6.48
N ARG A 133 3.17 -20.28 7.23
CA ARG A 133 3.41 -20.26 8.69
C ARG A 133 4.85 -19.91 9.04
N GLU A 134 5.81 -20.48 8.32
CA GLU A 134 7.23 -20.17 8.51
C GLU A 134 7.51 -18.67 8.24
N ILE A 135 6.94 -18.12 7.16
CA ILE A 135 7.10 -16.69 6.83
C ILE A 135 6.62 -15.80 7.98
N ILE A 136 5.46 -16.08 8.58
CA ILE A 136 4.94 -15.24 9.67
C ILE A 136 5.76 -15.40 10.95
N GLU A 137 6.33 -16.57 11.22
CA GLU A 137 7.24 -16.78 12.35
C GLU A 137 8.54 -15.98 12.19
N ILE A 138 9.12 -15.99 10.98
CA ILE A 138 10.29 -15.17 10.65
C ILE A 138 9.98 -13.69 10.82
N LEU A 139 8.84 -13.21 10.29
CA LEU A 139 8.42 -11.81 10.41
C LEU A 139 8.23 -11.39 11.88
N GLN A 140 7.66 -12.27 12.72
CA GLN A 140 7.50 -12.00 14.15
C GLN A 140 8.85 -11.92 14.87
N LYS A 141 9.79 -12.81 14.53
CA LYS A 141 11.15 -12.77 15.09
C LYS A 141 11.88 -11.48 14.72
N GLN A 142 11.77 -11.06 13.45
CA GLN A 142 12.35 -9.80 12.98
C GLN A 142 11.71 -8.59 13.66
N GLN A 143 10.38 -8.59 13.83
CA GLN A 143 9.69 -7.53 14.55
C GLN A 143 10.20 -7.41 16.00
N TYR A 144 10.39 -8.53 16.68
CA TYR A 144 10.95 -8.55 18.05
C TYR A 144 12.36 -7.96 18.08
N GLN A 145 13.25 -8.39 17.18
CA GLN A 145 14.62 -7.88 17.09
C GLN A 145 14.67 -6.37 16.82
N ILE A 146 13.83 -5.87 15.91
CA ILE A 146 13.72 -4.43 15.63
C ILE A 146 13.24 -3.68 16.87
N HIS A 147 12.24 -4.21 17.58
CA HIS A 147 11.72 -3.58 18.79
C HIS A 147 12.77 -3.53 19.90
N GLU A 148 13.53 -4.60 20.10
CA GLU A 148 14.63 -4.66 21.06
C GLU A 148 15.71 -3.63 20.74
N MET A 149 16.14 -3.52 19.47
CA MET A 149 17.11 -2.52 19.04
C MET A 149 16.61 -1.09 19.30
N ILE A 150 15.36 -0.78 18.94
CA ILE A 150 14.79 0.56 19.17
C ILE A 150 14.73 0.87 20.67
N THR A 151 14.28 -0.08 21.48
CA THR A 151 14.15 0.12 22.93
C THR A 151 15.51 0.34 23.57
N ASN A 152 16.54 -0.39 23.15
CA ASN A 152 17.90 -0.23 23.63
C ASN A 152 18.52 1.13 23.24
N VAL A 153 18.19 1.68 22.06
CA VAL A 153 18.67 2.99 21.59
C VAL A 153 17.92 4.15 22.26
N VAL A 154 16.62 3.99 22.55
CA VAL A 154 15.80 5.05 23.17
C VAL A 154 15.98 5.07 24.70
N SER A 155 16.38 3.95 25.30
CA SER A 155 16.61 3.85 26.76
C SER A 155 18.06 4.13 27.18
N SER A 156 18.95 4.40 26.21
CA SER A 156 20.34 4.85 26.41
C SER A 156 20.44 6.37 26.29
#